data_AF-A0A935TE11-F1
#
_entry.id   AF-A0A935TE11-F1
#
_cell.length_a   1.000
_cell.length_b   1.000
_cell.length_c   1.000
_cell.angle_alpha   90.00
_cell.angle_beta   90.00
_cell.angle_gamma   90.00
#
_symmetry.space_group_name_H-M   'P 1'
#
loop_
_entity.id
_entity.type
_entity.pdbx_description
1 polymer ?
#
loop_
_entity_poly.entity_id
_entity_poly.type
_entity_poly.pdbx_seq_one_letter_code
_entity_poly.pdbx_strand_id
1 'polypeptide(L)' 'MAEVIHDEESGMWVASCDALSVATEAPTYDALTKRFWEIAPEVAAENGLDFDLETTRIDFIHATGFSARDLLVG' A
#
# COMPACT_ATOMS: atom_id res chain seq x y z
N MET A 1 2.05 7.58 5.34
CA MET A 1 0.99 7.65 4.32
C MET A 1 1.16 6.45 3.40
N ALA A 2 0.06 5.78 3.06
CA ALA A 2 0.06 4.68 2.11
C ALA A 2 -0.63 5.14 0.84
N GLU A 3 0.05 5.06 -0.29
CA GLU A 3 -0.52 5.35 -1.59
C GLU A 3 -1.28 4.14 -2.08
N VAL A 4 -2.53 4.37 -2.49
CA VAL A 4 -3.43 3.34 -2.98
C VAL A 4 -3.78 3.64 -4.43
N ILE A 5 -3.54 2.68 -5.30
CA ILE A 5 -3.93 2.73 -6.72
C ILE A 5 -4.85 1.57 -7.04
N HIS A 6 -5.75 1.79 -7.99
CA HIS A 6 -6.55 0.73 -8.58
C HIS A 6 -5.98 0.39 -9.94
N ASP A 7 -5.40 -0.80 -10.07
CA ASP A 7 -4.89 -1.33 -11.32
C ASP A 7 -6.07 -1.88 -12.12
N GLU A 8 -6.52 -1.13 -13.13
CA GLU A 8 -7.65 -1.53 -13.99
C GLU A 8 -7.30 -2.72 -14.90
N GLU A 9 -6.01 -2.93 -15.18
CA GLU A 9 -5.54 -4.05 -16.03
C GLU A 9 -5.67 -5.40 -15.31
N SER A 10 -5.34 -5.44 -14.02
CA SER A 10 -5.45 -6.63 -13.18
C SER A 10 -6.76 -6.69 -12.40
N GLY A 11 -7.48 -5.56 -12.28
CA GLY A 11 -8.67 -5.42 -11.43
C GLY A 11 -8.35 -5.47 -9.93
N MET A 12 -7.14 -5.05 -9.56
CA MET A 12 -6.61 -5.18 -8.19
C MET A 12 -6.30 -3.81 -7.60
N TRP A 13 -6.54 -3.65 -6.31
CA TRP A 13 -6.09 -2.52 -5.53
C TRP A 13 -4.68 -2.80 -5.02
N VAL A 14 -3.78 -1.82 -5.15
CA VAL A 14 -2.39 -1.91 -4.69
C VAL A 14 -2.14 -0.78 -3.69
N ALA A 15 -1.62 -1.12 -2.51
CA ALA A 15 -1.17 -0.18 -1.50
C ALA A 15 0.35 -0.24 -1.40
N SER A 16 0.99 0.92 -1.34
CA SER A 16 2.42 1.06 -1.07
C SER A 16 2.65 2.10 0.02
N CYS A 17 3.42 1.75 1.04
CA CYS A 17 3.82 2.66 2.11
C CYS A 17 5.34 2.65 2.25
N ASP A 18 5.98 3.68 1.71
CA ASP A 18 7.44 3.85 1.74
C ASP A 18 7.97 3.93 3.19
N ALA A 19 7.26 4.64 4.06
CA ALA A 19 7.66 4.82 5.46
C ALA A 19 7.74 3.52 6.27
N LEU A 20 6.93 2.52 5.92
CA LEU A 20 6.93 1.20 6.55
C LEU A 20 7.59 0.14 5.68
N SER A 21 8.01 0.50 4.47
CA SER A 21 8.45 -0.41 3.41
C SER A 21 7.44 -1.55 3.14
N VAL A 22 6.15 -1.27 3.30
CA VAL A 22 5.05 -2.24 3.11
C VAL A 22 4.41 -2.02 1.74
N ALA A 23 4.34 -3.07 0.92
CA ALA A 23 3.58 -3.07 -0.32
C ALA A 23 2.68 -4.31 -0.40
N THR A 24 1.42 -4.14 -0.78
CA THR A 24 0.47 -5.25 -0.90
C THR A 24 -0.60 -4.98 -1.95
N GLU A 25 -1.25 -6.05 -2.41
CA GLU A 25 -2.32 -6.01 -3.40
C GLU A 25 -3.50 -6.91 -2.99
N ALA A 26 -4.70 -6.48 -3.38
CA ALA A 26 -5.93 -7.21 -3.10
C ALA A 26 -7.06 -6.82 -4.07
N PRO A 27 -8.07 -7.69 -4.28
CA PRO A 27 -9.15 -7.43 -5.24
C PRO A 27 -10.13 -6.33 -4.79
N THR A 28 -10.15 -5.98 -3.50
CA THR A 28 -11.00 -4.92 -2.96
C THR A 28 -10.22 -4.05 -1.99
N TYR A 29 -10.63 -2.78 -1.87
CA TYR A 29 -10.02 -1.84 -0.94
C TYR A 29 -10.06 -2.34 0.53
N ASP A 30 -11.18 -2.92 0.94
CA ASP A 30 -11.31 -3.50 2.29
C ASP A 30 -10.29 -4.63 2.52
N ALA A 31 -10.18 -5.57 1.57
CA ALA A 31 -9.21 -6.65 1.64
C ALA A 31 -7.76 -6.12 1.61
N LEU A 32 -7.52 -5.05 0.84
CA LEU A 32 -6.21 -4.39 0.75
C LEU A 32 -5.79 -3.82 2.11
N THR A 33 -6.66 -3.02 2.73
CA THR A 33 -6.36 -2.41 4.03
C THR A 33 -6.16 -3.48 5.10
N LYS A 34 -7.00 -4.51 5.12
CA LYS A 34 -6.86 -5.63 6.06
C LYS A 34 -5.49 -6.31 5.90
N ARG A 35 -5.14 -6.68 4.66
CA ARG A 35 -3.87 -7.33 4.35
C ARG A 35 -2.67 -6.45 4.68
N PHE A 36 -2.77 -5.14 4.41
CA PHE A 36 -1.76 -4.16 4.76
C PHE A 36 -1.49 -4.18 6.28
N TRP A 37 -2.54 -4.13 7.11
CA TRP A 37 -2.38 -4.17 8.56
C TRP A 37 -1.91 -5.52 9.09
N GLU A 38 -2.26 -6.62 8.42
CA GLU A 38 -1.77 -7.96 8.76
C GLU A 38 -0.25 -8.08 8.55
N ILE A 39 0.28 -7.57 7.44
CA ILE A 39 1.71 -7.69 7.12
C ILE A 39 2.58 -6.54 7.66
N ALA A 40 1.98 -5.36 7.93
CA ALA A 40 2.72 -4.19 8.40
C ALA A 40 3.62 -4.43 9.63
N PRO A 41 3.18 -5.14 10.70
CA PRO A 41 4.06 -5.39 11.84
C PRO A 41 5.21 -6.34 11.50
N GLU A 42 4.96 -7.36 10.66
CA GLU A 42 6.00 -8.30 10.24
C GLU A 42 7.05 -7.58 9.39
N VAL A 43 6.62 -6.82 8.39
CA VAL A 43 7.51 -6.05 7.50
C VAL A 43 8.27 -4.98 8.29
N ALA A 44 7.62 -4.27 9.20
CA ALA A 44 8.30 -3.29 10.04
C ALA A 44 9.37 -3.94 10.93
N ALA A 45 9.08 -5.09 11.54
CA ALA A 45 10.05 -5.84 12.33
C ALA A 45 11.25 -6.31 11.49
N GLU A 46 11.01 -6.80 10.26
CA GLU A 46 12.08 -7.19 9.33
C GLU A 46 12.96 -6.00 8.92
N ASN A 47 12.39 -4.81 8.85
CA ASN A 47 13.12 -3.57 8.53
C ASN A 47 13.70 -2.86 9.76
N GLY A 48 13.50 -3.40 10.97
CA GLY A 48 13.95 -2.78 12.22
C GLY A 48 13.23 -1.46 12.55
N LEU A 49 12.01 -1.28 12.04
CA LEU A 49 11.15 -0.14 12.31
C LEU A 49 10.29 -0.41 13.55
N ASP A 50 10.18 0.60 14.42
CA ASP A 50 9.25 0.57 15.54
C ASP A 50 7.84 0.81 15.00
N PHE A 51 7.02 -0.24 15.01
CA PHE A 51 5.66 -0.22 14.48
C PHE A 51 4.70 -0.78 15.52
N ASP A 52 3.73 0.05 15.86
CA ASP A 52 2.73 -0.25 16.87
C ASP A 52 1.33 -0.03 16.28
N LEU A 53 0.52 -1.09 16.25
CA LEU A 53 -0.80 -1.08 15.62
C LEU A 53 -1.80 -0.12 16.28
N GLU A 54 -1.60 0.23 17.55
CA GLU A 54 -2.52 1.08 18.30
C GLU A 54 -2.21 2.58 18.13
N THR A 55 -0.94 2.92 17.90
CA THR A 55 -0.46 4.30 17.75
C THR A 55 -0.17 4.70 16.31
N THR A 56 0.11 3.74 15.44
CA THR A 56 0.44 4.00 14.04
C THR A 56 -0.81 4.45 13.28
N ARG A 57 -0.75 5.66 12.73
CA ARG A 57 -1.78 6.18 11.83
C ARG A 57 -1.28 6.19 10.40
N ILE A 58 -1.98 5.45 9.55
CA ILE A 58 -1.72 5.41 8.11
C ILE A 58 -2.92 5.98 7.39
N ASP A 59 -2.71 7.15 6.78
CA ASP A 59 -3.64 7.70 5.81
C ASP A 59 -3.43 6.98 4.47
N PHE A 60 -4.48 6.30 4.01
CA PHE A 60 -4.56 5.70 2.69
C PHE A 60 -5.01 6.78 1.71
N ILE A 61 -4.09 7.21 0.84
CA ILE A 61 -4.32 8.26 -0.14
C ILE A 61 -4.52 7.58 -1.49
N HIS A 62 -5.69 7.78 -2.08
CA HIS A 62 -5.96 7.30 -3.43
C HIS A 62 -5.15 8.15 -4.40
N ALA A 63 -4.09 7.59 -4.96
CA ALA A 63 -3.30 8.26 -5.97
C ALA A 63 -4.07 8.16 -7.31
N THR A 64 -4.88 9.17 -7.61
CA THR A 64 -5.64 9.27 -8.87
C THR A 64 -4.76 9.64 -10.07
N GLY A 65 -3.46 9.32 -10.03
CA GLY A 65 -2.44 9.97 -10.86
C GLY A 65 -1.53 9.05 -11.67
N PHE A 66 -1.56 7.73 -11.50
CA PHE A 66 -0.75 6.83 -12.31
C PHE A 66 -1.61 6.15 -13.38
N SER A 67 -1.70 6.79 -14.54
CA SER A 67 -2.03 6.04 -15.75
C SER A 67 -0.81 5.18 -16.07
N ALA A 68 -0.99 3.88 -16.29
CA ALA A 68 0.05 2.98 -16.86
C ALA A 68 0.70 3.53 -18.16
N ARG A 69 0.15 4.61 -18.71
CA ARG A 69 0.64 5.38 -19.86
C ARG A 69 1.86 6.27 -19.56
N ASP A 70 2.22 6.53 -18.31
CA ASP A 70 3.41 7.35 -17.97
C ASP A 70 4.74 6.56 -18.07
N LEU A 71 4.69 5.23 -18.22
CA LEU A 71 5.87 4.38 -18.42
C LEU A 71 6.25 4.19 -19.90
N LEU A 72 5.58 4.85 -20.85
CA LEU A 72 5.87 4.77 -22.29
C LEU A 72 6.53 6.02 -22.88
N VAL A 73 7.05 6.95 -22.08
CA VAL A 73 7.91 8.03 -22.58
C VAL A 73 9.22 8.10 -21.80
N GLY A 74 10.22 7.40 -22.34
CA GLY A 74 11.62 7.46 -21.94
C GLY A 74 12.50 6.89 -23.04
#